data_AF-A0A8I1SEF8-F1
#
_entry.id   AF-A0A8I1SEF8-F1
#
_cell.length_a   1.000
_cell.length_b   1.000
_cell.length_c   1.000
_cell.angle_alpha   90.00
_cell.angle_beta   90.00
_cell.angle_gamma   90.00
#
_symmetry.space_group_name_H-M   'P 1'
#
loop_
_entity.id
_entity.type
_entity.pdbx_description
1 polymer ?
#
loop_
_entity_poly.entity_id
_entity_poly.type
_entity_poly.pdbx_seq_one_letter_code
_entity_poly.pdbx_strand_id
1 'polypeptide(L)' 'MTTSSASVPGDHGVDRRSIDELFATIAPIRSADDLAHDGVFDDDELDEFLADLASLRHGDGR' A
#
# COMPACT_ATOMS: atom_id res chain seq x y z
N MET A 1 -21.33 7.23 14.23
CA MET A 1 -20.28 6.65 13.36
C MET A 1 -19.96 7.68 12.31
N THR A 2 -18.83 8.37 12.44
CA THR A 2 -18.34 9.34 11.45
C THR A 2 -17.32 8.61 10.59
N THR A 3 -17.68 8.22 9.37
CA THR A 3 -16.68 7.79 8.38
C THR A 3 -16.01 9.05 7.86
N SER A 4 -14.91 9.43 8.51
CA SER A 4 -14.04 10.51 8.03
C SER A 4 -13.65 10.20 6.60
N SER A 5 -14.14 11.02 5.67
CA SER A 5 -13.73 10.97 4.27
C SER A 5 -12.26 11.35 4.23
N ALA A 6 -11.38 10.40 3.94
CA ALA A 6 -10.00 10.71 3.58
C ALA A 6 -10.03 11.54 2.28
N SER A 7 -9.83 12.85 2.39
CA SER A 7 -9.55 13.70 1.23
C SER A 7 -8.17 13.31 0.72
N VAL A 8 -8.13 12.57 -0.37
CA VAL A 8 -6.89 12.24 -1.08
C VAL A 8 -6.26 13.55 -1.57
N PRO A 9 -5.08 13.94 -1.09
CA PRO A 9 -4.50 15.21 -1.46
C PRO A 9 -3.82 15.11 -2.83
N GLY A 10 -4.17 16.02 -3.71
CA GLY A 10 -3.27 16.50 -4.76
C GLY A 10 -3.40 15.81 -6.11
N ASP A 11 -3.96 16.58 -7.04
CA ASP A 11 -3.71 16.59 -8.48
C ASP A 11 -2.20 16.46 -8.81
N HIS A 12 -1.64 15.27 -8.66
CA HIS A 12 -0.38 14.89 -9.29
C HIS A 12 -0.74 14.67 -10.75
N GLY A 13 -0.64 15.75 -11.54
CA GLY A 13 -1.11 15.83 -12.92
C GLY A 13 -1.01 14.48 -13.61
N VAL A 14 -2.19 13.90 -13.91
CA VAL A 14 -2.39 12.53 -14.41
C VAL A 14 -1.18 12.07 -15.20
N ASP A 15 -0.33 11.29 -14.55
CA ASP A 15 0.85 10.74 -15.18
C ASP A 15 0.35 9.81 -16.27
N ARG A 16 0.33 10.31 -17.51
CA ARG A 16 -0.22 9.63 -18.70
C ARG A 16 0.63 8.43 -19.11
N ARG A 17 1.64 8.08 -18.32
CA ARG A 17 2.44 6.89 -18.50
C ARG A 17 1.52 5.67 -18.58
N SER A 18 1.82 4.82 -19.55
CA SER A 18 1.15 3.54 -19.68
C SER A 18 1.46 2.69 -18.45
N ILE A 19 0.57 1.75 -18.10
CA ILE A 19 0.80 0.82 -16.97
C ILE A 19 2.17 0.14 -17.10
N ASP A 20 2.55 -0.27 -18.31
CA ASP A 20 3.86 -0.90 -18.58
C ASP A 20 5.04 0.04 -18.30
N GLU A 21 4.90 1.33 -18.63
CA GLU A 21 5.94 2.35 -18.37
C GLU A 21 6.06 2.68 -16.88
N LEU A 22 4.94 2.62 -16.15
CA LEU A 22 4.93 2.75 -14.70
C LEU A 22 5.69 1.57 -14.07
N PHE A 23 5.33 0.34 -14.42
CA PHE A 23 5.96 -0.86 -13.86
C PHE A 23 7.43 -1.05 -14.28
N ALA A 24 7.85 -0.52 -15.43
CA ALA A 24 9.25 -0.58 -15.86
C ALA A 24 10.22 0.12 -14.89
N THR A 25 9.73 1.09 -14.11
CA THR A 25 10.54 1.90 -13.19
C THR A 25 10.40 1.51 -11.72
N ILE A 26 9.48 0.60 -11.39
CA ILE A 26 9.18 0.21 -10.01
C ILE A 26 9.98 -1.02 -9.63
N ALA A 27 10.64 -0.97 -8.46
CA ALA A 27 11.28 -2.13 -7.88
C ALA A 27 10.23 -3.05 -7.22
N PRO A 28 10.29 -4.38 -7.43
CA PRO A 28 9.43 -5.31 -6.71
C PRO A 28 9.68 -5.21 -5.21
N ILE A 29 8.61 -5.22 -4.41
CA ILE A 29 8.67 -5.35 -2.94
C ILE A 29 9.32 -6.69 -2.60
N ARG A 30 10.38 -6.67 -1.79
CA ARG A 30 11.15 -7.85 -1.37
C ARG A 30 10.96 -8.18 0.11
N SER A 31 10.64 -7.18 0.91
CA SER A 31 10.52 -7.30 2.37
C SER A 31 9.43 -6.37 2.90
N ALA A 32 9.02 -6.60 4.16
CA ALA A 32 8.12 -5.69 4.85
C ALA A 32 8.75 -4.31 5.06
N ASP A 33 10.08 -4.22 5.17
CA ASP A 33 10.80 -2.96 5.30
C ASP A 33 10.63 -2.05 4.07
N ASP A 34 10.41 -2.63 2.88
CA ASP A 34 10.15 -1.85 1.66
C ASP A 34 8.78 -1.13 1.70
N LEU A 35 7.88 -1.57 2.59
CA LEU A 35 6.57 -0.94 2.82
C LEU A 35 6.64 0.17 3.88
N ALA A 36 7.69 0.21 4.70
CA ALA A 36 7.91 1.21 5.74
C ALA A 36 8.43 2.55 5.15
N HIS A 37 7.85 2.99 4.03
CA HIS A 37 8.20 4.24 3.39
C HIS A 37 7.29 5.37 3.88
N ASP A 38 7.88 6.55 4.12
CA ASP A 38 7.17 7.71 4.65
C ASP A 38 5.95 8.07 3.79
N GLY A 39 4.77 8.09 4.41
CA GLY A 39 3.50 8.44 3.77
C GLY A 39 2.77 7.30 3.05
N VAL A 40 3.28 6.06 3.12
CA VAL A 40 2.54 4.87 2.66
C VAL A 40 1.66 4.31 3.77
N PHE A 41 2.19 4.25 5.00
CA PHE A 41 1.49 3.83 6.21
C PHE A 41 1.76 4.85 7.32
N ASP A 42 0.76 5.07 8.17
CA ASP A 42 0.94 5.81 9.42
C ASP A 42 1.65 4.94 10.49
N ASP A 43 2.12 5.57 11.58
CA ASP A 43 2.76 4.85 12.71
C ASP A 43 1.82 3.73 13.23
N ASP A 44 2.35 2.51 13.42
CA ASP A 44 1.66 1.28 13.83
C ASP A 44 0.69 0.65 12.79
N GLU A 45 0.34 1.34 11.69
CA GLU A 45 -0.61 0.83 10.67
C GLU A 45 -0.01 -0.32 9.85
N LEU A 46 1.29 -0.27 9.56
CA LEU A 46 2.00 -1.30 8.80
C LEU A 46 1.93 -2.67 9.53
N ASP A 47 2.09 -2.68 10.85
CA ASP A 47 2.08 -3.91 11.63
C ASP A 47 0.68 -4.53 11.69
N GLU A 48 -0.37 -3.71 11.79
CA GLU A 48 -1.77 -4.18 11.71
C GLU A 48 -2.09 -4.77 10.33
N PHE A 49 -1.66 -4.11 9.26
CA PHE A 49 -1.81 -4.61 7.89
C PHE A 49 -1.11 -5.97 7.70
N LEU A 50 0.11 -6.12 8.19
CA LEU A 50 0.86 -7.38 8.09
C LEU A 50 0.21 -8.50 8.91
N ALA A 51 -0.38 -8.17 10.07
CA ALA A 51 -1.11 -9.14 10.90
C ALA A 51 -2.39 -9.64 10.21
N ASP A 52 -3.16 -8.74 9.59
CA ASP A 52 -4.37 -9.12 8.85
C ASP A 52 -4.03 -9.93 7.59
N LEU A 53 -2.99 -9.53 6.84
CA LEU A 53 -2.52 -10.28 5.68
C LEU A 53 -2.06 -11.70 6.06
N ALA A 54 -1.35 -11.84 7.19
CA ALA A 54 -0.96 -13.14 7.71
C ALA A 54 -2.20 -13.98 8.07
N SER A 55 -3.20 -13.38 8.73
CA SER A 55 -4.47 -14.03 9.05
C SER A 55 -5.19 -14.55 7.80
N LEU A 56 -5.26 -13.73 6.74
CA LEU A 56 -5.88 -14.10 5.47
C LEU A 56 -5.16 -15.27 4.78
N ARG A 57 -3.82 -15.21 4.73
CA ARG A 57 -2.98 -16.29 4.18
C ARG A 57 -3.12 -17.60 4.95
N HIS A 58 -3.34 -17.53 6.26
CA HIS A 58 -3.58 -18.70 7.09
C HIS A 58 -5.03 -19.21 7.02
N GLY A 59 -5.99 -18.38 6.59
CA GLY A 59 -7.39 -18.72 6.38
C GLY A 59 -7.66 -19.53 5.11
N ASP A 60 -6.90 -19.29 4.04
CA ASP A 60 -7.03 -19.98 2.73
C ASP A 60 -6.29 -21.33 2.65
N GLY A 61 -5.88 -21.88 3.80
CA GLY A 61 -5.11 -23.12 3.90
C GLY A 61 -5.88 -24.35 4.41
N ARG A 62 -7.20 -24.46 4.16
CA ARG A 62 -8.00 -25.66 4.47
C ARG A 62 -8.69 -26.26 3.26
#